data_AF-A0A8H3AHD1-F1
#
_entry.id   AF-A0A8H3AHD1-F1
#
_cell.length_a   1.000
_cell.length_b   1.000
_cell.length_c   1.000
_cell.angle_alpha   90.00
_cell.angle_beta   90.00
_cell.angle_gamma   90.00
#
_symmetry.space_group_name_H-M   'P 1'
#
loop_
_entity.id
_entity.type
_entity.pdbx_description
1 polymer ?
#
loop_
_entity_poly.entity_id
_entity_poly.type
_entity_poly.pdbx_seq_one_letter_code
_entity_poly.pdbx_strand_id
1 'polypeptide(L)'
;MFAARAGARKVFAIEASGIGLKAEQNFKDNGYEDIITLIRGKVESISLPDGYTHVDVIISEWMGYCLLYESMLDSVLFARDKFLRAGGLMAPSQCRIMVNLVEVPSVIKENVTFWENVYGKYFHFLLLFAILTGYLGFDMSSMAKEVYDDALIEVVSADAVLTNDDLIKDVPIQRVTPKNLDFSSPFVLTATRPGKAHALLLYFDTWFTTDGADVPPDAEPTIAKGEGDVVTTDVLQIKARPELVARRKSSMGPLRKKSMSGEEMIKDGKEVSFSTGPASMPTHWKQTLFLFRNPVDLKEGTCVSGRLHMRKSETNSRELDAEIHFRVQHPDLHTKELTPAKETVVQSYKIR
;
A
#
# COMPACT_ATOMS: atom_id res chain seq x y z
N MET A 1 -17.37 10.58 11.43
CA MET A 1 -18.79 10.26 11.16
C MET A 1 -19.12 8.78 11.38
N PHE A 2 -18.38 7.81 10.80
CA PHE A 2 -18.66 6.39 11.05
C PHE A 2 -18.65 6.00 12.53
N ALA A 3 -17.67 6.47 13.32
CA ALA A 3 -17.66 6.24 14.77
C ALA A 3 -18.93 6.77 15.48
N ALA A 4 -19.40 7.97 15.11
CA ALA A 4 -20.64 8.54 15.66
C ALA A 4 -21.87 7.70 15.25
N ARG A 5 -21.94 7.30 13.98
CA ARG A 5 -23.00 6.41 13.46
C ARG A 5 -23.01 5.05 14.16
N ALA A 6 -21.85 4.53 14.53
CA ALA A 6 -21.70 3.29 15.28
C ALA A 6 -22.05 3.43 16.78
N GLY A 7 -22.43 4.62 17.25
CA GLY A 7 -22.89 4.86 18.62
C GLY A 7 -21.82 5.42 19.57
N ALA A 8 -20.71 5.97 19.06
CA ALA A 8 -19.74 6.64 19.92
C ALA A 8 -20.39 7.84 20.65
N ARG A 9 -20.22 7.90 21.98
CA ARG A 9 -20.73 9.00 22.83
C ARG A 9 -20.13 10.36 22.45
N LYS A 10 -18.84 10.39 22.11
CA LYS A 10 -18.10 11.59 21.71
C LYS A 10 -17.00 11.19 20.73
N VAL A 11 -16.72 12.05 19.75
CA VAL A 11 -15.64 11.85 18.78
C VAL A 11 -14.81 13.13 18.69
N PHE A 12 -13.49 13.02 18.82
CA PHE A 12 -12.56 14.11 18.56
C PHE A 12 -11.89 13.89 17.21
N ALA A 13 -12.18 14.76 16.24
CA ALA A 13 -11.55 14.74 14.93
C ALA A 13 -10.39 15.73 14.94
N ILE A 14 -9.16 15.26 14.77
CA ILE A 14 -7.96 16.11 14.75
C ILE A 14 -7.53 16.30 13.30
N GLU A 15 -7.44 17.55 12.84
CA GLU A 15 -7.05 17.88 11.47
C GLU A 15 -6.31 19.22 11.43
N ALA A 16 -5.08 19.21 10.91
CA ALA A 16 -4.22 20.39 10.88
C ALA A 16 -4.45 21.27 9.65
N SER A 17 -4.91 20.69 8.53
CA SER A 17 -5.06 21.39 7.26
C SER A 17 -6.37 22.18 7.16
N GLY A 18 -6.51 22.94 6.08
CA GLY A 18 -7.71 23.71 5.79
C GLY A 18 -8.97 22.87 5.55
N ILE A 19 -8.83 21.56 5.29
CA ILE A 19 -9.97 20.67 5.06
C ILE A 19 -10.87 20.54 6.29
N GLY A 20 -10.33 20.76 7.49
CA GLY A 20 -11.08 20.70 8.74
C GLY A 20 -12.32 21.58 8.74
N LEU A 21 -12.28 22.76 8.11
CA LEU A 21 -13.44 23.65 8.01
C LEU A 21 -14.61 23.01 7.24
N LYS A 22 -14.30 22.31 6.13
CA LYS A 22 -15.30 21.58 5.36
C LYS A 22 -15.77 20.33 6.12
N ALA A 23 -14.86 19.66 6.84
CA ALA A 23 -15.21 18.51 7.67
C ALA A 23 -16.21 18.90 8.77
N GLU A 24 -16.01 20.04 9.45
CA GLU A 24 -16.95 20.54 10.45
C GLU A 24 -18.33 20.84 9.86
N GLN A 25 -18.38 21.46 8.68
CA GLN A 25 -19.65 21.68 7.98
C GLN A 25 -20.33 20.35 7.65
N ASN A 26 -19.59 19.35 7.17
CA ASN A 26 -20.14 18.02 6.91
C ASN A 26 -20.67 17.35 8.17
N PHE A 27 -20.07 17.57 9.35
CA PHE A 27 -20.60 17.04 10.60
C PHE A 27 -21.98 17.63 10.91
N LYS A 28 -22.14 18.95 10.73
CA LYS A 28 -23.41 19.68 10.90
C LYS A 28 -24.48 19.23 9.91
N ASP A 29 -24.13 19.16 8.63
CA ASP A 29 -25.06 18.79 7.56
C ASP A 29 -25.60 17.35 7.72
N ASN A 30 -24.90 16.51 8.48
CA ASN A 30 -25.29 15.12 8.77
C ASN A 30 -25.81 14.92 10.21
N GLY A 31 -26.03 15.99 10.99
CA GLY A 31 -26.59 15.92 12.34
C GLY A 31 -25.66 15.30 13.39
N TYR A 32 -24.35 15.43 13.20
CA TYR A 32 -23.33 14.90 14.12
C TYR A 32 -22.56 15.98 14.87
N GLU A 33 -22.96 17.26 14.79
CA GLU A 33 -22.25 18.38 15.42
C GLU A 33 -22.13 18.27 16.95
N ASP A 34 -23.12 17.68 17.61
CA ASP A 34 -23.09 17.51 19.07
C ASP A 34 -22.13 16.39 19.51
N ILE A 35 -21.91 15.40 18.64
CA ILE A 35 -21.11 14.21 18.91
C ILE A 35 -19.65 14.43 18.50
N ILE A 36 -19.42 15.01 17.32
CA ILE A 36 -18.10 15.16 16.72
C ILE A 36 -17.59 16.59 16.94
N THR A 37 -16.46 16.71 17.63
CA THR A 37 -15.77 17.98 17.83
C THR A 37 -14.48 18.00 17.04
N LEU A 38 -14.34 19.00 16.15
CA LEU A 38 -13.12 19.24 15.40
C LEU A 38 -12.08 19.95 16.29
N ILE A 39 -10.85 19.41 16.31
CA ILE A 39 -9.68 20.03 16.94
C ILE A 39 -8.70 20.37 15.82
N ARG A 40 -8.47 21.66 15.59
CA ARG A 40 -7.58 22.11 14.52
C ARG A 40 -6.15 22.22 15.02
N GLY A 41 -5.25 21.44 14.44
CA GLY A 41 -3.84 21.47 14.78
C GLY A 41 -3.15 20.12 14.58
N LYS A 42 -1.83 20.13 14.75
CA LYS A 42 -1.03 18.90 14.78
C LYS A 42 -1.26 18.18 16.10
N VAL A 43 -1.39 16.86 16.08
CA VAL A 43 -1.73 16.07 17.28
C VAL A 43 -0.70 16.23 18.42
N GLU A 44 0.53 16.56 18.06
CA GLU A 44 1.63 16.84 18.98
C GLU A 44 1.40 18.12 19.79
N SER A 45 0.67 19.10 19.23
CA SER A 45 0.46 20.43 19.80
C SER A 45 -0.92 20.64 20.41
N ILE A 46 -1.83 19.67 20.32
CA ILE A 46 -3.20 19.79 20.84
C ILE A 46 -3.34 19.17 22.23
N SER A 47 -4.41 19.59 22.91
CA SER A 47 -4.96 18.93 24.09
C SER A 47 -6.41 18.58 23.81
N LEU A 48 -6.92 17.55 24.48
CA LEU A 48 -8.35 17.23 24.40
C LEU A 48 -9.17 18.32 25.13
N PRO A 49 -10.43 18.54 24.73
CA PRO A 49 -11.31 19.51 25.39
C PRO A 49 -11.53 19.22 26.88
N ASP A 50 -11.92 20.25 27.62
CA ASP A 50 -12.13 20.17 29.08
C ASP A 50 -13.04 18.98 29.46
N GLY A 51 -12.61 18.23 30.47
CA GLY A 51 -13.30 17.02 30.93
C GLY A 51 -12.85 15.73 30.26
N TYR A 52 -11.97 15.79 29.25
CA TYR A 52 -11.40 14.60 28.59
C TYR A 52 -9.88 14.61 28.70
N THR A 53 -9.32 13.52 29.21
CA THR A 53 -7.86 13.31 29.25
C THR A 53 -7.43 12.14 28.36
N HIS A 54 -8.33 11.17 28.16
CA HIS A 54 -8.06 9.97 27.36
C HIS A 54 -9.25 9.61 26.46
N VAL A 55 -8.98 8.80 25.45
CA VAL A 55 -9.95 8.19 24.54
C VAL A 55 -9.91 6.66 24.65
N ASP A 56 -11.04 6.03 24.34
CA ASP A 56 -11.19 4.58 24.39
C ASP A 56 -10.68 3.90 23.10
N VAL A 57 -10.77 4.60 21.97
CA VAL A 57 -10.42 4.11 20.64
C VAL A 57 -9.76 5.24 19.85
N ILE A 58 -8.66 4.93 19.15
CA ILE A 58 -8.07 5.79 18.13
C ILE A 58 -8.27 5.12 16.78
N ILE A 59 -8.86 5.86 15.85
CA ILE A 59 -9.06 5.44 14.46
C ILE A 59 -8.30 6.42 13.59
N SER A 60 -7.36 5.93 12.78
CA SER A 60 -6.61 6.75 11.85
C SER A 60 -6.35 5.99 10.56
N GLU A 61 -6.60 6.64 9.44
CA GLU A 61 -6.01 6.26 8.17
C GLU A 61 -4.68 7.03 8.10
N TRP A 62 -3.57 6.31 8.22
CA TRP A 62 -2.21 6.87 8.31
C TRP A 62 -1.25 6.23 7.30
N MET A 63 -1.71 5.25 6.55
CA MET A 63 -0.85 4.39 5.74
C MET A 63 -0.39 5.17 4.52
N GLY A 64 0.93 5.22 4.30
CA GLY A 64 1.51 5.77 3.09
C GLY A 64 1.75 4.70 2.02
N TYR A 65 2.36 5.11 0.91
CA TYR A 65 2.99 4.16 0.00
C TYR A 65 4.02 3.29 0.74
N CYS A 66 4.16 2.02 0.35
CA CYS A 66 5.01 1.08 1.08
C CYS A 66 4.69 1.02 2.60
N LEU A 67 3.44 1.30 2.99
CA LEU A 67 2.94 1.46 4.36
C LEU A 67 3.49 2.68 5.15
N LEU A 68 4.80 2.93 5.09
CA LEU A 68 5.51 3.85 5.99
C LEU A 68 5.86 5.22 5.38
N TYR A 69 5.66 5.42 4.07
CA TYR A 69 5.93 6.70 3.42
C TYR A 69 5.08 7.85 4.02
N GLU A 70 5.57 9.08 3.94
CA GLU A 70 5.08 10.29 4.64
C GLU A 70 5.19 10.30 6.18
N SER A 71 5.58 9.18 6.80
CA SER A 71 5.85 9.05 8.25
C SER A 71 4.69 9.48 9.17
N MET A 72 3.43 9.41 8.71
CA MET A 72 2.27 9.80 9.52
C MET A 72 2.04 8.89 10.73
N LEU A 73 2.56 7.64 10.69
CA LEU A 73 2.50 6.71 11.81
C LEU A 73 3.10 7.31 13.09
N ASP A 74 4.16 8.13 13.01
CA ASP A 74 4.76 8.77 14.20
C ASP A 74 3.73 9.60 14.99
N SER A 75 2.89 10.37 14.28
CA SER A 75 1.83 11.18 14.88
C SER A 75 0.74 10.30 15.50
N VAL A 76 0.41 9.17 14.89
CA VAL A 76 -0.54 8.20 15.45
C VAL A 76 0.01 7.54 16.70
N LEU A 77 1.30 7.18 16.72
CA LEU A 77 1.95 6.62 17.91
C LEU A 77 2.03 7.66 19.04
N PHE A 78 2.30 8.93 18.71
CA PHE A 78 2.21 10.02 19.68
C PHE A 78 0.80 10.14 20.27
N ALA A 79 -0.23 10.08 19.44
CA ALA A 79 -1.62 10.13 19.88
C ALA A 79 -1.98 8.93 20.77
N ARG A 80 -1.52 7.73 20.42
CA ARG A 80 -1.66 6.51 21.23
C ARG A 80 -1.05 6.71 22.60
N ASP A 81 0.22 7.11 22.66
CA ASP A 81 0.97 7.20 23.91
C ASP A 81 0.45 8.33 24.83
N LYS A 82 -0.09 9.40 24.25
CA LYS A 82 -0.60 10.56 25.01
C LYS A 82 -2.07 10.46 25.39
N PHE A 83 -2.92 9.95 24.49
CA PHE A 83 -4.37 10.07 24.62
C PHE A 83 -5.09 8.73 24.75
N LEU A 84 -4.51 7.59 24.38
CA LEU A 84 -5.20 6.32 24.52
C LEU A 84 -5.16 5.84 25.97
N ARG A 85 -6.31 5.48 26.55
CA ARG A 85 -6.34 4.84 27.88
C ARG A 85 -5.69 3.45 27.85
N ALA A 86 -5.29 2.95 29.01
CA ALA A 86 -4.88 1.55 29.14
C ALA A 86 -6.01 0.60 28.67
N GLY A 87 -5.69 -0.33 27.77
CA GLY A 87 -6.66 -1.25 27.15
C GLY A 87 -7.56 -0.59 26.09
N GLY A 88 -7.26 0.64 25.65
CA GLY A 88 -7.92 1.23 24.49
C GLY A 88 -7.50 0.56 23.18
N LEU A 89 -8.29 0.75 22.12
CA LEU A 89 -8.09 0.07 20.83
C LEU A 89 -7.52 1.01 19.77
N MET A 90 -6.63 0.45 18.94
CA MET A 90 -6.14 1.09 17.72
C MET A 90 -6.85 0.49 16.50
N ALA A 91 -7.28 1.35 15.57
CA ALA A 91 -7.84 0.95 14.28
C ALA A 91 -7.14 1.71 13.14
N PRO A 92 -6.40 1.02 12.25
CA PRO A 92 -6.14 -0.42 12.25
C PRO A 92 -5.30 -0.87 13.46
N SER A 93 -5.37 -2.16 13.79
CA SER A 93 -4.66 -2.73 14.93
C SER A 93 -3.27 -3.26 14.55
N GLN A 94 -3.14 -3.81 13.35
CA GLN A 94 -1.89 -4.40 12.86
C GLN A 94 -1.81 -4.32 11.34
N CYS A 95 -0.60 -4.05 10.85
CA CYS A 95 -0.29 -4.06 9.42
C CYS A 95 0.94 -4.92 9.15
N ARG A 96 1.00 -5.56 7.97
CA ARG A 96 2.15 -6.35 7.52
C ARG A 96 2.64 -5.86 6.18
N ILE A 97 3.95 -5.65 6.03
CA ILE A 97 4.60 -5.39 4.75
C ILE A 97 5.00 -6.73 4.14
N MET A 98 4.52 -7.00 2.93
CA MET A 98 4.76 -8.23 2.18
C MET A 98 5.65 -7.94 0.97
N VAL A 99 6.39 -8.94 0.52
CA VAL A 99 7.30 -8.85 -0.63
C VAL A 99 7.13 -10.00 -1.61
N ASN A 100 7.24 -9.71 -2.90
CA ASN A 100 7.41 -10.72 -3.95
C ASN A 100 8.21 -10.16 -5.15
N LEU A 101 8.48 -11.01 -6.15
CA LEU A 101 9.09 -10.59 -7.42
C LEU A 101 8.07 -10.56 -8.55
N VAL A 102 8.20 -9.57 -9.43
CA VAL A 102 7.25 -9.33 -10.53
C VAL A 102 7.89 -9.15 -11.89
N GLU A 103 7.16 -9.56 -12.92
CA GLU A 103 7.45 -9.32 -14.32
C GLU A 103 6.62 -8.14 -14.85
N VAL A 104 7.26 -6.98 -15.05
CA VAL A 104 6.57 -5.73 -15.44
C VAL A 104 7.18 -5.07 -16.69
N PRO A 105 7.14 -5.74 -17.86
CA PRO A 105 7.74 -5.21 -19.09
C PRO A 105 7.08 -3.90 -19.56
N SER A 106 5.80 -3.67 -19.25
CA SER A 106 5.10 -2.40 -19.53
C SER A 106 5.70 -1.24 -18.75
N VAL A 107 5.95 -1.42 -17.44
CA VAL A 107 6.56 -0.40 -16.57
C VAL A 107 7.96 -0.05 -17.06
N ILE A 108 8.77 -1.05 -17.45
CA ILE A 108 10.10 -0.82 -18.05
C ILE A 108 9.98 -0.03 -19.36
N LYS A 109 9.05 -0.42 -20.23
CA LYS A 109 8.86 0.25 -21.52
C LYS A 109 8.47 1.72 -21.36
N GLU A 110 7.61 2.02 -20.39
CA GLU A 110 7.06 3.37 -20.18
C GLU A 110 8.03 4.27 -19.41
N ASN A 111 8.77 3.74 -18.44
CA ASN A 111 9.62 4.54 -17.56
C ASN A 111 11.10 4.53 -17.98
N VAL A 112 11.56 3.51 -18.73
CA VAL A 112 12.96 3.38 -19.14
C VAL A 112 13.09 3.48 -20.66
N THR A 113 12.54 2.50 -21.40
CA THR A 113 12.77 2.37 -22.86
C THR A 113 12.16 3.52 -23.66
N PHE A 114 11.10 4.17 -23.16
CA PHE A 114 10.50 5.35 -23.79
C PHE A 114 11.52 6.46 -24.03
N TRP A 115 12.43 6.68 -23.08
CA TRP A 115 13.40 7.76 -23.13
C TRP A 115 14.57 7.50 -24.08
N GLU A 116 14.83 6.25 -24.46
CA GLU A 116 15.89 5.90 -25.42
C GLU A 116 15.61 6.47 -26.81
N ASN A 117 14.33 6.66 -27.17
CA ASN A 117 13.96 7.23 -28.46
C ASN A 117 12.61 7.95 -28.40
N VAL A 118 12.65 9.20 -27.94
CA VAL A 118 11.46 10.06 -27.88
C VAL A 118 11.16 10.58 -29.30
N TYR A 119 9.90 10.44 -29.73
CA TYR A 119 9.39 10.76 -31.07
C TYR A 119 9.81 9.85 -32.23
N GLY A 120 10.78 8.95 -32.10
CA GLY A 120 11.22 8.08 -33.22
C GLY A 120 10.10 7.23 -33.83
N LYS A 121 9.06 6.87 -33.05
CA LYS A 121 7.90 6.11 -33.56
C LYS A 121 6.94 6.93 -34.43
N TYR A 122 6.78 8.23 -34.18
CA TYR A 122 5.88 9.09 -34.98
C TYR A 122 6.44 9.37 -36.37
N PHE A 123 7.76 9.38 -36.50
CA PHE A 123 8.45 9.65 -37.77
C PHE A 123 8.74 8.38 -38.59
N HIS A 124 8.46 7.18 -38.07
CA HIS A 124 8.61 5.94 -38.85
C HIS A 124 7.67 5.90 -40.07
N PHE A 125 6.49 6.52 -39.97
CA PHE A 125 5.55 6.67 -41.11
C PHE A 125 6.04 7.69 -42.15
N LEU A 126 7.04 8.49 -41.81
CA LEU A 126 7.69 9.53 -42.62
C LEU A 126 9.20 9.24 -42.74
N LEU A 127 9.59 7.96 -42.76
CA LEU A 127 11.00 7.51 -42.70
C LEU A 127 11.90 8.24 -43.72
N LEU A 128 11.37 8.49 -44.92
CA LEU A 128 12.09 9.22 -45.98
C LEU A 128 12.33 10.69 -45.61
N PHE A 129 11.35 11.36 -44.98
CA PHE A 129 11.46 12.75 -44.53
C PHE A 129 12.41 12.88 -43.33
N ALA A 130 12.33 11.96 -42.37
CA ALA A 130 13.24 11.89 -41.22
C ALA A 130 14.72 11.73 -41.64
N ILE A 131 14.99 10.84 -42.61
CA ILE A 131 16.35 10.63 -43.16
C ILE A 131 16.85 11.87 -43.92
N LEU A 132 15.99 12.51 -44.72
CA LEU A 132 16.35 13.70 -45.51
C LEU A 132 16.53 14.97 -44.66
N THR A 133 15.89 15.05 -43.49
CA THR A 133 15.94 16.24 -42.61
C THR A 133 16.85 16.05 -41.38
N GLY A 134 17.36 14.85 -41.13
CA GLY A 134 18.19 14.53 -39.96
C GLY A 134 17.40 14.37 -38.65
N TYR A 135 16.07 14.33 -38.68
CA TYR A 135 15.21 14.20 -37.50
C TYR A 135 14.89 12.72 -37.21
N LEU A 136 15.74 12.05 -36.43
CA LEU A 136 15.61 10.62 -36.07
C LEU A 136 14.97 10.35 -34.70
N GLY A 137 14.41 11.38 -34.05
CA GLY A 137 14.02 11.33 -32.64
C GLY A 137 15.14 11.82 -31.73
N PHE A 138 14.85 11.90 -30.43
CA PHE A 138 15.80 12.39 -29.43
C PHE A 138 16.10 11.28 -28.42
N ASP A 139 17.37 10.95 -28.25
CA ASP A 139 17.84 10.16 -27.11
C ASP A 139 17.77 11.04 -25.87
N MET A 140 16.88 10.67 -24.96
CA MET A 140 16.69 11.31 -23.67
C MET A 140 16.94 10.30 -22.53
N SER A 141 17.75 9.25 -22.76
CA SER A 141 18.05 8.20 -21.79
C SER A 141 18.58 8.70 -20.44
N SER A 142 19.12 9.93 -20.38
CA SER A 142 19.45 10.60 -19.12
C SER A 142 18.26 10.70 -18.16
N MET A 143 17.04 10.85 -18.68
CA MET A 143 15.80 10.94 -17.89
C MET A 143 15.45 9.61 -17.21
N ALA A 144 15.92 8.47 -17.74
CA ALA A 144 15.67 7.15 -17.19
C ALA A 144 16.67 6.72 -16.11
N LYS A 145 17.75 7.49 -15.89
CA LYS A 145 18.83 7.08 -14.96
C LYS A 145 18.34 6.96 -13.52
N GLU A 146 17.56 7.94 -13.07
CA GLU A 146 17.03 8.01 -11.70
C GLU A 146 15.90 6.99 -11.44
N VAL A 147 15.30 6.43 -12.50
CA VAL A 147 14.17 5.48 -12.37
C VAL A 147 14.58 4.19 -11.65
N TYR A 148 15.86 3.80 -11.72
CA TYR A 148 16.39 2.66 -10.98
C TYR A 148 16.85 3.01 -9.55
N ASP A 149 16.96 4.31 -9.24
CA ASP A 149 17.31 4.82 -7.91
C ASP A 149 16.08 5.23 -7.10
N ASP A 150 14.91 5.27 -7.73
CA ASP A 150 13.63 5.60 -7.08
C ASP A 150 12.70 4.38 -7.03
N ALA A 151 11.83 4.36 -6.03
CA ALA A 151 10.69 3.45 -5.99
C ALA A 151 9.55 3.97 -6.88
N LEU A 152 8.88 3.07 -7.62
CA LEU A 152 7.73 3.40 -8.47
C LEU A 152 6.42 2.93 -7.84
N ILE A 153 5.35 3.70 -8.00
CA ILE A 153 4.03 3.38 -7.44
C ILE A 153 3.05 3.00 -8.56
N GLU A 154 2.86 1.69 -8.74
CA GLU A 154 2.12 1.13 -9.87
C GLU A 154 1.10 0.08 -9.48
N VAL A 155 0.05 -0.04 -10.29
CA VAL A 155 -0.91 -1.15 -10.16
C VAL A 155 -0.33 -2.34 -10.91
N VAL A 156 -0.09 -3.42 -10.18
CA VAL A 156 0.43 -4.67 -10.71
C VAL A 156 -0.66 -5.73 -10.66
N SER A 157 -0.84 -6.42 -11.78
CA SER A 157 -1.80 -7.51 -11.89
C SER A 157 -1.25 -8.79 -11.25
N ALA A 158 -2.13 -9.63 -10.69
CA ALA A 158 -1.76 -10.88 -10.03
C ALA A 158 -0.96 -11.83 -10.94
N ASP A 159 -1.21 -11.81 -12.25
CA ASP A 159 -0.50 -12.62 -13.23
C ASP A 159 0.95 -12.18 -13.46
N ALA A 160 1.34 -10.98 -13.03
CA ALA A 160 2.72 -10.50 -13.10
C ALA A 160 3.61 -11.07 -11.98
N VAL A 161 3.03 -11.63 -10.91
CA VAL A 161 3.77 -12.20 -9.77
C VAL A 161 4.49 -13.50 -10.18
N LEU A 162 5.75 -13.64 -9.78
CA LEU A 162 6.64 -14.76 -10.16
C LEU A 162 6.99 -15.69 -9.00
N THR A 163 6.81 -15.25 -7.74
CA THR A 163 7.25 -15.97 -6.54
C THR A 163 6.10 -16.13 -5.53
N ASN A 164 6.33 -16.90 -4.46
CA ASN A 164 5.52 -16.75 -3.25
C ASN A 164 5.70 -15.34 -2.65
N ASP A 165 4.81 -14.99 -1.72
CA ASP A 165 4.98 -13.84 -0.84
C ASP A 165 5.84 -14.20 0.38
N ASP A 166 6.57 -13.23 0.90
CA ASP A 166 7.27 -13.32 2.18
C ASP A 166 7.01 -12.07 3.04
N LEU A 167 7.13 -12.22 4.36
CA LEU A 167 6.87 -11.15 5.32
C LEU A 167 8.14 -10.33 5.56
N ILE A 168 8.10 -9.05 5.20
CA ILE A 168 9.17 -8.10 5.48
C ILE A 168 9.07 -7.54 6.88
N LYS A 169 7.87 -7.09 7.28
CA LYS A 169 7.72 -6.38 8.55
C LYS A 169 6.31 -6.53 9.08
N ASP A 170 6.23 -7.00 10.32
CA ASP A 170 5.00 -6.96 11.11
C ASP A 170 4.97 -5.69 11.98
N VAL A 171 3.85 -4.98 11.96
CA VAL A 171 3.67 -3.66 12.59
C VAL A 171 2.42 -3.68 13.48
N PRO A 172 2.53 -4.20 14.72
CA PRO A 172 1.44 -4.15 15.69
C PRO A 172 1.32 -2.74 16.29
N ILE A 173 0.28 -2.00 15.89
CA ILE A 173 0.11 -0.57 16.19
C ILE A 173 -0.08 -0.32 17.69
N GLN A 174 -0.61 -1.31 18.41
CA GLN A 174 -0.81 -1.22 19.86
C GLN A 174 0.50 -1.04 20.65
N ARG A 175 1.65 -1.55 20.14
CA ARG A 175 2.92 -1.57 20.90
C ARG A 175 4.16 -1.11 20.14
N VAL A 176 4.09 -1.00 18.81
CA VAL A 176 5.25 -0.59 18.00
C VAL A 176 5.74 0.80 18.42
N THR A 177 7.05 1.03 18.36
CA THR A 177 7.67 2.33 18.65
C THR A 177 8.28 2.91 17.38
N PRO A 178 8.50 4.23 17.30
CA PRO A 178 9.17 4.86 16.15
C PRO A 178 10.52 4.22 15.79
N LYS A 179 11.29 3.76 16.80
CA LYS A 179 12.57 3.07 16.61
C LYS A 179 12.43 1.75 15.86
N ASN A 180 11.26 1.11 15.91
CA ASN A 180 11.02 -0.15 15.20
C ASN A 180 10.72 0.06 13.71
N LEU A 181 10.50 1.31 13.27
CA LEU A 181 10.18 1.67 11.89
C LEU A 181 11.42 1.81 11.01
N ASP A 182 12.60 1.98 11.62
CA ASP A 182 13.90 1.78 10.97
C ASP A 182 14.31 0.33 11.20
N PHE A 183 14.40 -0.47 10.14
CA PHE A 183 14.60 -1.92 10.27
C PHE A 183 15.41 -2.54 9.13
N SER A 184 15.88 -3.76 9.39
CA SER A 184 16.45 -4.64 8.39
C SER A 184 15.85 -6.02 8.56
N SER A 185 15.24 -6.56 7.51
CA SER A 185 14.54 -7.83 7.53
C SER A 185 15.05 -8.77 6.45
N PRO A 186 15.29 -10.06 6.76
CA PRO A 186 15.57 -11.05 5.73
C PRO A 186 14.31 -11.34 4.90
N PHE A 187 14.51 -11.85 3.69
CA PHE A 187 13.44 -12.43 2.90
C PHE A 187 13.95 -13.63 2.09
N VAL A 188 13.05 -14.55 1.77
CA VAL A 188 13.28 -15.73 0.94
C VAL A 188 12.09 -15.92 -0.01
N LEU A 189 12.35 -15.74 -1.29
CA LEU A 189 11.36 -15.84 -2.36
C LEU A 189 11.70 -17.01 -3.27
N THR A 190 10.74 -17.92 -3.45
CA THR A 190 10.84 -19.07 -4.34
C THR A 190 9.98 -18.83 -5.57
N ALA A 191 10.58 -18.92 -6.75
CA ALA A 191 9.88 -18.76 -8.01
C ALA A 191 8.86 -19.90 -8.20
N THR A 192 7.59 -19.55 -8.36
CA THR A 192 6.49 -20.49 -8.61
C THR A 192 6.30 -20.78 -10.09
N ARG A 193 6.86 -19.92 -10.96
CA ARG A 193 6.87 -20.08 -12.41
C ARG A 193 8.13 -19.45 -13.02
N PRO A 194 8.56 -19.87 -14.22
CA PRO A 194 9.63 -19.19 -14.93
C PRO A 194 9.19 -17.80 -15.41
N GLY A 195 10.14 -16.88 -15.51
CA GLY A 195 9.90 -15.52 -16.01
C GLY A 195 11.08 -14.60 -15.73
N LYS A 196 10.97 -13.33 -16.16
CA LYS A 196 12.01 -12.33 -15.95
C LYS A 196 11.57 -11.34 -14.86
N ALA A 197 12.18 -11.44 -13.68
CA ALA A 197 11.90 -10.56 -12.57
C ALA A 197 12.52 -9.17 -12.83
N HIS A 198 11.67 -8.19 -13.04
CA HIS A 198 12.07 -6.81 -13.33
C HIS A 198 12.17 -5.96 -12.05
N ALA A 199 11.44 -6.34 -11.00
CA ALA A 199 11.39 -5.57 -9.77
C ALA A 199 11.13 -6.44 -8.54
N LEU A 200 11.56 -5.95 -7.38
CA LEU A 200 11.02 -6.34 -6.08
C LEU A 200 9.76 -5.50 -5.82
N LEU A 201 8.65 -6.15 -5.49
CA LEU A 201 7.37 -5.49 -5.19
C LEU A 201 7.11 -5.56 -3.70
N LEU A 202 6.75 -4.42 -3.10
CA LEU A 202 6.19 -4.34 -1.75
C LEU A 202 4.72 -3.91 -1.79
N TYR A 203 3.93 -4.53 -0.94
CA TYR A 203 2.56 -4.15 -0.61
C TYR A 203 2.32 -4.36 0.88
N PHE A 204 1.13 -4.03 1.35
CA PHE A 204 0.78 -4.25 2.76
C PHE A 204 -0.65 -4.75 2.97
N ASP A 205 -0.79 -5.48 4.05
CA ASP A 205 -2.05 -6.02 4.55
C ASP A 205 -2.39 -5.35 5.89
N THR A 206 -3.68 -5.19 6.17
CA THR A 206 -4.19 -4.44 7.31
C THR A 206 -5.32 -5.19 8.01
N TRP A 207 -5.28 -5.27 9.34
CA TRP A 207 -6.27 -5.93 10.18
C TRP A 207 -6.88 -4.98 11.22
N PHE A 208 -8.10 -5.30 11.62
CA PHE A 208 -8.89 -4.60 12.62
C PHE A 208 -9.41 -5.60 13.66
N THR A 209 -8.60 -5.85 14.69
CA THR A 209 -8.94 -6.71 15.82
C THR A 209 -9.88 -5.99 16.78
N THR A 210 -10.83 -6.70 17.39
CA THR A 210 -11.84 -6.08 18.29
C THR A 210 -11.43 -6.03 19.76
N ASP A 211 -10.36 -6.75 20.13
CA ASP A 211 -9.84 -6.90 21.48
C ASP A 211 -8.42 -6.34 21.66
N GLY A 212 -7.79 -5.89 20.58
CA GLY A 212 -6.41 -5.40 20.56
C GLY A 212 -5.37 -6.51 20.68
N ALA A 213 -5.77 -7.77 20.51
CA ALA A 213 -4.86 -8.90 20.43
C ALA A 213 -4.01 -8.86 19.16
N ASP A 214 -2.95 -9.66 19.16
CA ASP A 214 -2.12 -9.85 17.99
C ASP A 214 -2.80 -10.72 16.96
N VAL A 215 -2.68 -10.30 15.70
CA VAL A 215 -3.11 -11.10 14.57
C VAL A 215 -2.20 -12.34 14.47
N PRO A 216 -2.75 -13.56 14.37
CA PRO A 216 -1.96 -14.78 14.21
C PRO A 216 -0.98 -14.70 13.02
N PRO A 217 0.25 -15.23 13.13
CA PRO A 217 1.26 -15.13 12.06
C PRO A 217 0.80 -15.69 10.71
N ASP A 218 -0.08 -16.69 10.72
CA ASP A 218 -0.66 -17.39 9.57
C ASP A 218 -1.99 -16.78 9.08
N ALA A 219 -2.48 -15.73 9.73
CA ALA A 219 -3.72 -15.08 9.31
C ALA A 219 -3.57 -14.44 7.92
N GLU A 220 -4.48 -14.80 7.01
CA GLU A 220 -4.57 -14.21 5.68
C GLU A 220 -5.52 -13.00 5.68
N PRO A 221 -5.20 -11.93 4.93
CA PRO A 221 -6.09 -10.78 4.79
C PRO A 221 -7.29 -11.12 3.90
N THR A 222 -8.35 -10.32 4.00
CA THR A 222 -9.45 -10.39 3.04
C THR A 222 -8.97 -9.88 1.67
N ILE A 223 -9.02 -10.75 0.66
CA ILE A 223 -8.71 -10.41 -0.73
C ILE A 223 -10.00 -10.03 -1.45
N ALA A 224 -10.12 -8.77 -1.84
CA ALA A 224 -11.28 -8.30 -2.58
C ALA A 224 -11.17 -8.69 -4.07
N LYS A 225 -12.18 -9.37 -4.63
CA LYS A 225 -12.17 -9.86 -6.03
C LYS A 225 -13.18 -9.18 -6.96
N GLY A 226 -13.98 -8.23 -6.46
CA GLY A 226 -14.90 -7.44 -7.28
C GLY A 226 -15.62 -6.32 -6.53
N GLU A 227 -16.35 -5.47 -7.26
CA GLU A 227 -17.26 -4.46 -6.68
C GLU A 227 -18.40 -5.15 -5.91
N GLY A 228 -18.20 -5.27 -4.61
CA GLY A 228 -19.05 -5.96 -3.65
C GLY A 228 -18.17 -6.50 -2.54
N ASP A 229 -17.22 -7.38 -2.85
CA ASP A 229 -16.31 -7.95 -1.86
C ASP A 229 -15.60 -6.83 -1.09
N VAL A 230 -15.80 -6.77 0.22
CA VAL A 230 -15.36 -5.74 1.19
C VAL A 230 -14.20 -4.84 0.70
N VAL A 231 -14.54 -3.90 -0.18
CA VAL A 231 -13.76 -2.71 -0.51
C VAL A 231 -14.60 -1.56 -0.01
N THR A 232 -14.60 -1.32 1.31
CA THR A 232 -14.89 -0.01 1.95
C THR A 232 -16.11 0.81 1.46
N THR A 233 -17.02 0.27 0.65
CA THR A 233 -18.09 1.00 -0.07
C THR A 233 -19.49 0.55 0.32
N ASP A 234 -19.65 -0.56 1.04
CA ASP A 234 -20.95 -0.98 1.55
C ASP A 234 -21.49 -0.11 2.69
N VAL A 235 -20.76 0.92 3.12
CA VAL A 235 -21.28 1.95 4.04
C VAL A 235 -21.98 3.10 3.30
N LEU A 236 -21.90 3.14 1.96
CA LEU A 236 -22.48 4.18 1.09
C LEU A 236 -23.68 3.67 0.28
N GLN A 237 -24.59 2.92 0.90
CA GLN A 237 -25.99 3.00 0.46
C GLN A 237 -26.58 4.32 0.95
N ILE A 238 -26.20 5.41 0.27
CA ILE A 238 -26.97 6.65 0.28
C ILE A 238 -28.38 6.25 -0.17
N LYS A 239 -29.38 6.44 0.69
CA LYS A 239 -30.79 6.50 0.28
C LYS A 239 -30.94 7.70 -0.67
N ALA A 240 -30.48 7.54 -1.91
CA ALA A 240 -30.75 8.48 -2.97
C ALA A 240 -32.26 8.52 -3.17
N ARG A 241 -32.81 9.74 -3.21
CA ARG A 241 -34.23 9.99 -3.41
C ARG A 241 -34.75 9.14 -4.60
N PRO A 242 -35.91 8.47 -4.49
CA PRO A 242 -36.40 7.51 -5.50
C PRO A 242 -36.47 8.07 -6.94
N GLU A 243 -36.55 9.39 -7.07
CA GLU A 243 -36.80 10.11 -8.31
C GLU A 243 -35.59 10.20 -9.24
N LEU A 244 -34.36 10.08 -8.72
CA LEU A 244 -33.12 10.13 -9.53
C LEU A 244 -32.66 8.75 -10.05
N VAL A 245 -33.18 7.66 -9.49
CA VAL A 245 -32.80 6.27 -9.86
C VAL A 245 -33.61 5.75 -11.06
N ALA A 246 -34.76 6.35 -11.35
CA ALA A 246 -35.64 5.91 -12.44
C ALA A 246 -35.02 6.06 -13.84
N ARG A 247 -33.99 6.89 -14.00
CA ARG A 247 -33.39 7.20 -15.31
C ARG A 247 -32.23 6.29 -15.74
N ARG A 248 -31.82 5.30 -14.93
CA ARG A 248 -30.70 4.39 -15.22
C ARG A 248 -31.07 2.89 -15.30
N LYS A 249 -32.35 2.53 -15.26
CA LYS A 249 -32.82 1.12 -15.24
C LYS A 249 -32.96 0.45 -16.62
N SER A 250 -32.09 0.76 -17.58
CA SER A 250 -32.12 0.09 -18.89
C SER A 250 -30.73 -0.36 -19.35
N SER A 251 -30.03 -1.15 -18.51
CA SER A 251 -28.95 -2.06 -18.91
C SER A 251 -28.22 -2.64 -17.69
N MET A 252 -28.85 -3.53 -16.93
CA MET A 252 -28.13 -4.32 -15.91
C MET A 252 -28.66 -5.75 -15.94
N GLY A 253 -27.77 -6.68 -16.28
CA GLY A 253 -28.00 -8.14 -16.20
C GLY A 253 -28.13 -8.63 -14.75
N PRO A 254 -28.24 -9.96 -14.54
CA PRO A 254 -28.74 -10.53 -13.30
C PRO A 254 -27.85 -10.25 -12.08
N LEU A 255 -28.53 -10.17 -10.92
CA LEU A 255 -28.07 -9.74 -9.60
C LEU A 255 -26.71 -10.34 -9.16
N ARG A 256 -25.75 -9.44 -8.87
CA ARG A 256 -24.47 -9.73 -8.18
C ARG A 256 -24.73 -10.31 -6.78
N LYS A 257 -23.93 -11.31 -6.37
CA LYS A 257 -23.92 -11.82 -4.98
C LYS A 257 -23.58 -10.67 -4.03
N LYS A 258 -24.40 -10.53 -2.98
CA LYS A 258 -24.21 -9.52 -1.93
C LYS A 258 -23.00 -9.93 -1.09
N SER A 259 -22.04 -9.02 -0.97
CA SER A 259 -20.93 -9.10 -0.03
C SER A 259 -21.42 -9.08 1.41
N MET A 260 -20.66 -9.73 2.30
CA MET A 260 -20.91 -9.65 3.73
C MET A 260 -20.47 -8.28 4.26
N SER A 261 -21.32 -7.66 5.06
CA SER A 261 -20.98 -6.46 5.81
C SER A 261 -19.98 -6.75 6.93
N GLY A 262 -19.23 -5.75 7.40
CA GLY A 262 -18.31 -5.91 8.53
C GLY A 262 -18.99 -6.41 9.81
N GLU A 263 -20.27 -6.06 10.03
CA GLU A 263 -21.06 -6.58 11.15
C GLU A 263 -21.35 -8.08 11.01
N GLU A 264 -21.56 -8.58 9.80
CA GLU A 264 -21.76 -10.01 9.53
C GLU A 264 -20.44 -10.78 9.68
N MET A 265 -19.31 -10.20 9.27
CA MET A 265 -17.99 -10.81 9.49
C MET A 265 -17.69 -10.99 10.98
N ILE A 266 -17.94 -9.96 11.80
CA ILE A 266 -17.73 -10.03 13.25
C ILE A 266 -18.64 -11.09 13.89
N LYS A 267 -19.90 -11.19 13.45
CA LYS A 267 -20.84 -12.23 13.94
C LYS A 267 -20.37 -13.66 13.62
N ASP A 268 -19.70 -13.83 12.48
CA ASP A 268 -19.08 -15.10 12.08
C ASP A 268 -17.69 -15.32 12.71
N GLY A 269 -17.26 -14.44 13.62
CA GLY A 269 -15.95 -14.52 14.28
C GLY A 269 -14.77 -14.21 13.36
N LYS A 270 -15.02 -13.56 12.21
CA LYS A 270 -13.98 -13.13 11.27
C LYS A 270 -13.56 -11.70 11.55
N GLU A 271 -12.25 -11.49 11.58
CA GLU A 271 -11.68 -10.16 11.68
C GLU A 271 -11.87 -9.39 10.38
N VAL A 272 -12.09 -8.08 10.49
CA VAL A 272 -12.10 -7.19 9.33
C VAL A 272 -10.65 -6.96 8.92
N SER A 273 -10.32 -7.18 7.66
CA SER A 273 -8.99 -6.97 7.10
C SER A 273 -9.06 -6.62 5.62
N PHE A 274 -7.99 -6.10 5.04
CA PHE A 274 -7.85 -5.94 3.60
C PHE A 274 -6.39 -6.02 3.17
N SER A 275 -6.18 -6.33 1.89
CA SER A 275 -4.87 -6.35 1.24
C SER A 275 -4.75 -5.28 0.16
N THR A 276 -3.57 -4.68 0.04
CA THR A 276 -3.18 -3.86 -1.11
C THR A 276 -2.37 -4.65 -2.16
N GLY A 277 -2.23 -5.96 -1.98
CA GLY A 277 -1.43 -6.81 -2.86
C GLY A 277 -2.05 -7.03 -4.26
N PRO A 278 -1.25 -7.50 -5.24
CA PRO A 278 -1.68 -7.72 -6.63
C PRO A 278 -2.89 -8.66 -6.80
N ALA A 279 -3.13 -9.56 -5.85
CA ALA A 279 -4.25 -10.48 -5.85
C ALA A 279 -5.59 -9.83 -5.47
N SER A 280 -5.54 -8.64 -4.85
CA SER A 280 -6.70 -7.87 -4.39
C SER A 280 -7.07 -6.78 -5.41
N MET A 281 -8.29 -6.26 -5.29
CA MET A 281 -8.72 -5.08 -6.05
C MET A 281 -7.75 -3.90 -5.82
N PRO A 282 -7.38 -3.15 -6.87
CA PRO A 282 -6.47 -2.02 -6.74
C PRO A 282 -6.99 -0.98 -5.74
N THR A 283 -6.11 -0.56 -4.84
CA THR A 283 -6.35 0.56 -3.91
C THR A 283 -5.58 1.79 -4.38
N HIS A 284 -5.84 2.95 -3.77
CA HIS A 284 -5.09 4.17 -4.10
C HIS A 284 -3.61 4.10 -3.71
N TRP A 285 -3.24 3.21 -2.77
CA TRP A 285 -1.83 2.94 -2.42
C TRP A 285 -1.08 2.17 -3.51
N LYS A 286 -1.80 1.44 -4.37
CA LYS A 286 -1.24 0.54 -5.39
C LYS A 286 -0.18 -0.39 -4.77
N GLN A 287 0.92 -0.66 -5.47
CA GLN A 287 2.10 -1.35 -4.96
C GLN A 287 3.37 -0.55 -5.22
N THR A 288 4.40 -0.79 -4.42
CA THR A 288 5.70 -0.12 -4.53
C THR A 288 6.72 -1.04 -5.21
N LEU A 289 7.30 -0.58 -6.32
CA LEU A 289 8.24 -1.33 -7.13
C LEU A 289 9.66 -0.78 -6.99
N PHE A 290 10.61 -1.69 -6.76
CA PHE A 290 12.04 -1.41 -6.78
C PHE A 290 12.65 -2.10 -7.99
N LEU A 291 12.84 -1.35 -9.08
CA LEU A 291 13.32 -1.92 -10.33
C LEU A 291 14.77 -2.41 -10.20
N PHE A 292 15.08 -3.60 -10.70
CA PHE A 292 16.45 -4.08 -10.77
C PHE A 292 17.15 -3.50 -11.99
N ARG A 293 18.36 -2.96 -11.80
CA ARG A 293 19.21 -2.50 -12.92
C ARG A 293 19.46 -3.61 -13.95
N ASN A 294 19.63 -4.83 -13.45
CA ASN A 294 19.72 -6.04 -14.24
C ASN A 294 18.58 -6.97 -13.82
N PRO A 295 17.54 -7.13 -14.65
CA PRO A 295 16.45 -8.06 -14.35
C PRO A 295 16.98 -9.48 -14.15
N VAL A 296 16.32 -10.24 -13.28
CA VAL A 296 16.75 -11.59 -12.87
C VAL A 296 15.95 -12.64 -13.63
N ASP A 297 16.62 -13.52 -14.35
CA ASP A 297 15.97 -14.67 -14.98
C ASP A 297 15.64 -15.74 -13.93
N LEU A 298 14.35 -16.07 -13.82
CA LEU A 298 13.86 -17.09 -12.88
C LEU A 298 13.46 -18.36 -13.62
N LYS A 299 13.86 -19.49 -13.04
CA LYS A 299 13.30 -20.83 -13.30
C LYS A 299 12.37 -21.19 -12.15
N GLU A 300 11.35 -22.01 -12.39
CA GLU A 300 10.56 -22.59 -11.30
C GLU A 300 11.48 -23.23 -10.24
N GLY A 301 11.25 -22.94 -8.96
CA GLY A 301 12.09 -23.35 -7.84
C GLY A 301 13.36 -22.51 -7.62
N THR A 302 13.62 -21.47 -8.44
CA THR A 302 14.70 -20.51 -8.16
C THR A 302 14.45 -19.81 -6.83
N CYS A 303 15.45 -19.83 -5.95
CA CYS A 303 15.42 -19.17 -4.66
C CYS A 303 16.15 -17.82 -4.75
N VAL A 304 15.46 -16.74 -4.37
CA VAL A 304 16.01 -15.40 -4.22
C VAL A 304 15.93 -15.03 -2.74
N SER A 305 17.08 -15.03 -2.07
CA SER A 305 17.17 -14.75 -0.64
C SER A 305 17.98 -13.49 -0.39
N GLY A 306 17.58 -12.69 0.59
CA GLY A 306 18.20 -11.39 0.79
C GLY A 306 17.85 -10.73 2.12
N ARG A 307 18.19 -9.45 2.21
CA ARG A 307 17.78 -8.54 3.28
C ARG A 307 17.33 -7.22 2.67
N LEU A 308 16.20 -6.72 3.15
CA LEU A 308 15.73 -5.36 2.89
C LEU A 308 16.05 -4.50 4.11
N HIS A 309 16.75 -3.40 3.90
CA HIS A 309 16.97 -2.36 4.87
C HIS A 309 16.05 -1.19 4.53
N MET A 310 15.26 -0.72 5.50
CA MET A 310 14.34 0.40 5.34
C MET A 310 14.57 1.37 6.48
N ARG A 311 14.80 2.65 6.17
CA ARG A 311 15.03 3.69 7.17
C ARG A 311 14.45 5.02 6.69
N LYS A 312 14.15 5.91 7.64
CA LYS A 312 13.87 7.31 7.28
C LYS A 312 15.11 7.97 6.69
N SER A 313 14.87 8.82 5.69
CA SER A 313 15.93 9.63 5.08
C SER A 313 16.51 10.61 6.09
N GLU A 314 17.83 10.74 6.09
CA GLU A 314 18.56 11.67 6.97
C GLU A 314 18.25 13.14 6.63
N THR A 315 17.88 13.42 5.38
CA THR A 315 17.61 14.78 4.90
C THR A 315 16.15 15.19 5.00
N ASN A 316 15.22 14.23 4.96
CA ASN A 316 13.78 14.49 5.03
C ASN A 316 13.07 13.34 5.74
N SER A 317 12.51 13.61 6.93
CA SER A 317 11.87 12.58 7.76
C SER A 317 10.59 11.98 7.14
N ARG A 318 10.05 12.56 6.07
CA ARG A 318 8.89 12.03 5.33
C ARG A 318 9.28 11.07 4.20
N GLU A 319 10.55 11.06 3.80
CA GLU A 319 11.09 10.17 2.79
C GLU A 319 11.71 8.94 3.44
N LEU A 320 11.80 7.86 2.67
CA LEU A 320 12.47 6.63 3.10
C LEU A 320 13.63 6.30 2.16
N ASP A 321 14.70 5.76 2.74
CA ASP A 321 15.77 5.12 1.99
C ASP A 321 15.62 3.60 2.17
N ALA A 322 15.60 2.88 1.05
CA ALA A 322 15.60 1.43 1.01
C ALA A 322 16.92 0.90 0.43
N GLU A 323 17.46 -0.18 0.98
CA GLU A 323 18.62 -0.88 0.44
C GLU A 323 18.36 -2.38 0.40
N ILE A 324 18.44 -2.97 -0.78
CA ILE A 324 18.11 -4.37 -1.04
C ILE A 324 19.40 -5.13 -1.31
N HIS A 325 19.67 -6.13 -0.48
CA HIS A 325 20.78 -7.06 -0.63
C HIS A 325 20.19 -8.41 -1.01
N PHE A 326 20.52 -8.98 -2.16
CA PHE A 326 19.96 -10.27 -2.53
C PHE A 326 20.93 -11.15 -3.31
N ARG A 327 20.66 -12.45 -3.27
CA ARG A 327 21.38 -13.50 -3.98
C ARG A 327 20.37 -14.40 -4.68
N VAL A 328 20.80 -14.96 -5.81
CA VAL A 328 19.97 -15.85 -6.63
C VAL A 328 20.62 -17.22 -6.67
N GLN A 329 19.83 -18.25 -6.36
CA GLN A 329 20.21 -19.66 -6.43
C GLN A 329 19.20 -20.39 -7.31
N HIS A 330 19.68 -21.08 -8.34
CA HIS A 330 18.81 -21.86 -9.21
C HIS A 330 18.78 -23.31 -8.75
N PRO A 331 17.71 -24.06 -9.02
CA PRO A 331 17.72 -25.51 -8.84
C PRO A 331 18.69 -26.13 -9.85
N ASP A 332 19.50 -27.06 -9.38
CA ASP A 332 20.34 -27.92 -10.19
C ASP A 332 19.48 -28.84 -11.07
N LEU A 333 19.88 -29.01 -12.33
CA LEU A 333 19.11 -29.77 -13.32
C LEU A 333 19.03 -31.27 -13.02
N HIS A 334 19.91 -31.81 -12.17
CA HIS A 334 20.00 -33.25 -11.89
C HIS A 334 19.66 -33.56 -10.44
N THR A 335 20.20 -32.81 -9.48
CA THR A 335 19.96 -33.07 -8.04
C THR A 335 18.72 -32.37 -7.50
N LYS A 336 18.20 -31.37 -8.23
CA LYS A 336 17.18 -30.41 -7.75
C LYS A 336 17.58 -29.62 -6.51
N GLU A 337 18.84 -29.73 -6.05
CA GLU A 337 19.37 -28.92 -4.97
C GLU A 337 19.71 -27.51 -5.47
N LEU A 338 19.73 -26.53 -4.58
CA LEU A 338 20.08 -25.16 -4.95
C LEU A 338 21.56 -25.04 -5.28
N THR A 339 21.89 -24.40 -6.40
CA THR A 339 23.26 -24.07 -6.78
C THR A 339 23.92 -23.17 -5.73
N PRO A 340 25.26 -23.17 -5.64
CA PRO A 340 25.98 -22.19 -4.81
C PRO A 340 25.50 -20.76 -5.11
N ALA A 341 25.32 -19.96 -4.06
CA ALA A 341 24.88 -18.58 -4.21
C ALA A 341 25.89 -17.79 -5.04
N LYS A 342 25.37 -17.07 -6.06
CA LYS A 342 26.14 -16.08 -6.80
C LYS A 342 26.51 -14.90 -5.88
N GLU A 343 27.28 -13.96 -6.44
CA GLU A 343 27.62 -12.69 -5.81
C GLU A 343 26.37 -11.97 -5.26
N THR A 344 26.55 -11.23 -4.17
CA THR A 344 25.46 -10.45 -3.56
C THR A 344 25.25 -9.19 -4.38
N VAL A 345 24.03 -9.01 -4.88
CA VAL A 345 23.62 -7.76 -5.51
C VAL A 345 23.14 -6.80 -4.42
N VAL A 346 23.62 -5.57 -4.45
CA VAL A 346 23.18 -4.49 -3.56
C VAL A 346 22.67 -3.34 -4.41
N GLN A 347 21.45 -2.88 -4.15
CA GLN A 347 20.87 -1.70 -4.80
C GLN A 347 20.11 -0.86 -3.78
N SER A 348 20.33 0.45 -3.85
CA SER A 348 19.71 1.43 -2.96
C SER A 348 18.64 2.22 -3.72
N TYR A 349 17.59 2.63 -3.02
CA TYR A 349 16.43 3.31 -3.57
C TYR A 349 15.94 4.43 -2.64
N LYS A 350 15.41 5.48 -3.25
CA LYS A 350 14.68 6.57 -2.60
C LYS A 350 13.17 6.33 -2.74
N ILE A 351 12.44 6.54 -1.65
CA ILE A 351 10.97 6.58 -1.66
C ILE A 351 10.59 8.03 -1.35
N ARG A 352 10.23 8.78 -2.39
CA ARG A 352 10.07 10.23 -2.35
C ARG A 352 8.75 10.70 -2.94
#